data_AF-A0A3D0TVD7-F1
#
_entry.id   AF-A0A3D0TVD7-F1
#
_cell.length_a   1.000
_cell.length_b   1.000
_cell.length_c   1.000
_cell.angle_alpha   90.00
_cell.angle_beta   90.00
_cell.angle_gamma   90.00
#
_symmetry.space_group_name_H-M   'P 1'
#
loop_
_entity.id
_entity.type
_entity.pdbx_description
1 polymer ?
#
loop_
_entity_poly.entity_id
_entity_poly.type
_entity_poly.pdbx_seq_one_letter_code
_entity_poly.pdbx_strand_id
1 'polypeptide(L)'
;MGAGAVDAGDARRPPGPRRRLLGERARRRRLHGRDGRHPGRLLRLPVAGGRRRARDRPAHRAGADGARHRVGRDRGAVRRRGDPVIRPVNAAVLSSQWAPHVVAPPHDTFTPTTREQYLAQNPDSFMHVTDAPEHNVGHPSEHGIVAARSAAALSRLIDIGAYGAETGPHLFAQRIEVRGYTQNSLLGAVRTDEGALLPHEGTHSARVHGLAAHFAEVGLMSNPVVATCRSTAAASAAIAAARERGHDAAVLDAETADGARITLWSVDPDTAADLAGGSPLYIVDGHHRVAAAALAGFEQVLVSIVPTDELTLGSFDRVVSEITVMG
;
A
#
# COMPACT_ATOMS: atom_id res chain seq x y z
N MET A 1 -39.29 4.83 -60.60
CA MET A 1 -40.19 4.12 -61.55
C MET A 1 -39.98 2.63 -61.38
N GLY A 2 -41.07 1.86 -61.21
CA GLY A 2 -41.25 0.39 -61.34
C GLY A 2 -40.15 -0.56 -60.80
N ALA A 3 -40.36 -1.30 -59.72
CA ALA A 3 -41.15 -2.54 -59.59
C ALA A 3 -40.48 -3.80 -60.18
N GLY A 4 -40.34 -4.83 -59.35
CA GLY A 4 -39.95 -6.18 -59.77
C GLY A 4 -39.41 -7.05 -58.63
N ALA A 5 -40.31 -7.64 -57.85
CA ALA A 5 -40.02 -8.67 -56.85
C ALA A 5 -40.02 -10.06 -57.49
N VAL A 6 -39.20 -10.99 -56.97
CA VAL A 6 -39.60 -12.40 -56.82
C VAL A 6 -38.83 -13.04 -55.67
N ASP A 7 -39.64 -13.63 -54.79
CA ASP A 7 -39.37 -14.42 -53.58
C ASP A 7 -39.06 -15.88 -53.94
N ALA A 8 -38.20 -16.54 -53.15
CA ALA A 8 -38.27 -17.98 -52.90
C ALA A 8 -37.29 -18.41 -51.78
N GLY A 9 -37.85 -18.93 -50.68
CA GLY A 9 -37.38 -20.22 -50.17
C GLY A 9 -36.77 -20.25 -48.77
N ASP A 10 -37.62 -20.22 -47.75
CA ASP A 10 -37.36 -20.76 -46.41
C ASP A 10 -37.27 -22.30 -46.44
N ALA A 11 -36.16 -22.88 -45.96
CA ALA A 11 -36.17 -24.22 -45.36
C ALA A 11 -34.89 -24.58 -44.57
N ARG A 12 -35.06 -24.59 -43.24
CA ARG A 12 -34.65 -25.67 -42.31
C ARG A 12 -33.15 -25.83 -41.95
N ARG A 13 -32.84 -25.33 -40.75
CA ARG A 13 -31.68 -25.67 -39.90
C ARG A 13 -31.58 -27.18 -39.57
N PRO A 14 -30.37 -27.75 -39.50
CA PRO A 14 -30.14 -29.06 -38.85
C PRO A 14 -29.98 -28.92 -37.32
N PRO A 15 -30.26 -29.98 -36.54
CA PRO A 15 -30.43 -29.89 -35.09
C PRO A 15 -29.10 -29.91 -34.33
N GLY A 16 -28.94 -29.01 -33.36
CA GLY A 16 -27.88 -29.08 -32.36
C GLY A 16 -28.20 -30.12 -31.28
N PRO A 17 -27.19 -30.81 -30.70
CA PRO A 17 -27.43 -31.80 -29.67
C PRO A 17 -27.83 -31.13 -28.34
N ARG A 18 -28.95 -31.59 -27.76
CA ARG A 18 -29.41 -31.26 -26.40
C ARG A 18 -29.22 -32.45 -25.46
N ARG A 19 -29.03 -32.11 -24.17
CA ARG A 19 -28.97 -32.91 -22.92
C ARG A 19 -27.55 -33.31 -22.52
N ARG A 20 -27.13 -33.15 -21.26
CA ARG A 20 -27.89 -33.38 -20.02
C ARG A 20 -27.61 -32.32 -18.94
N LEU A 21 -28.66 -31.75 -18.37
CA LEU A 21 -28.67 -31.24 -17.00
C LEU A 21 -28.78 -32.46 -16.07
N LEU A 22 -27.69 -32.80 -15.40
CA LEU A 22 -27.70 -33.68 -14.24
C LEU A 22 -27.73 -32.78 -13.00
N GLY A 23 -28.87 -32.74 -12.35
CA GLY A 23 -28.97 -32.24 -10.99
C GLY A 23 -28.50 -33.33 -10.04
N GLU A 24 -27.54 -33.01 -9.18
CA GLU A 24 -27.27 -33.79 -7.98
C GLU A 24 -27.02 -32.84 -6.81
N ARG A 25 -27.99 -32.86 -5.88
CA ARG A 25 -27.81 -32.43 -4.50
C ARG A 25 -26.98 -33.51 -3.79
N ALA A 26 -25.78 -33.18 -3.28
CA ALA A 26 -25.21 -33.97 -2.21
C ALA A 26 -24.19 -33.21 -1.35
N ARG A 27 -24.61 -32.99 -0.09
CA ARG A 27 -23.88 -33.29 1.14
C ARG A 27 -22.64 -32.43 1.47
N ARG A 28 -22.91 -31.46 2.37
CA ARG A 28 -21.98 -30.95 3.37
C ARG A 28 -21.29 -32.12 4.09
N ARG A 29 -19.99 -32.31 3.87
CA ARG A 29 -19.10 -33.05 4.77
C ARG A 29 -18.29 -32.05 5.58
N ARG A 30 -18.48 -32.10 6.90
CA ARG A 30 -17.56 -31.54 7.88
C ARG A 30 -16.25 -32.30 7.77
N LEU A 31 -15.14 -31.60 7.57
CA LEU A 31 -13.80 -32.12 7.83
C LEU A 31 -13.25 -31.35 9.03
N HIS A 32 -13.25 -32.03 10.18
CA HIS A 32 -12.40 -31.71 11.30
C HIS A 32 -11.06 -32.43 11.12
N GLY A 33 -9.97 -31.67 11.26
CA GLY A 33 -8.67 -32.16 11.70
C GLY A 33 -7.74 -32.72 10.63
N ARG A 34 -6.78 -31.91 10.17
CA ARG A 34 -5.36 -32.02 10.55
C ARG A 34 -4.50 -30.98 9.83
N ASP A 35 -3.61 -30.40 10.62
CA ASP A 35 -2.37 -29.68 10.25
C ASP A 35 -2.50 -28.46 9.34
N GLY A 36 -3.10 -27.41 9.91
CA GLY A 36 -2.92 -26.04 9.43
C GLY A 36 -1.49 -25.58 9.64
N ARG A 37 -0.63 -25.76 8.62
CA ARG A 37 0.53 -24.88 8.44
C ARG A 37 -0.03 -23.49 8.14
N HIS A 38 0.05 -22.61 9.14
CA HIS A 38 -0.29 -21.21 8.99
C HIS A 38 0.62 -20.58 7.91
N PRO A 39 0.06 -19.84 6.92
CA PRO A 39 0.88 -19.08 6.00
C PRO A 39 1.69 -18.03 6.78
N GLY A 40 2.93 -17.82 6.34
CA GLY A 40 3.92 -16.95 6.96
C GLY A 40 3.35 -15.57 7.25
N ARG A 41 3.57 -15.11 8.48
CA ARG A 41 3.25 -13.75 8.90
C ARG A 41 4.26 -12.81 8.25
N LEU A 42 3.91 -12.15 7.15
CA LEU A 42 4.54 -10.90 6.75
C LEU A 42 4.01 -9.78 7.64
N LEU A 43 4.91 -8.91 8.12
CA LEU A 43 4.68 -7.62 8.78
C LEU A 43 3.26 -7.41 9.35
N ARG A 44 3.02 -7.89 10.58
CA ARG A 44 1.95 -7.34 11.41
C ARG A 44 2.52 -6.18 12.21
N LEU A 45 2.22 -4.95 11.81
CA LEU A 45 2.37 -3.82 12.73
C LEU A 45 1.40 -4.03 13.91
N PRO A 46 1.83 -3.82 15.16
CA PRO A 46 1.04 -4.19 16.33
C PRO A 46 -0.27 -3.40 16.35
N VAL A 47 -1.41 -4.11 16.35
CA VAL A 47 -2.73 -3.55 16.61
C VAL A 47 -3.03 -3.73 18.10
N ALA A 48 -3.30 -2.65 18.82
CA ALA A 48 -3.68 -2.70 20.23
C ALA A 48 -5.04 -3.41 20.40
N GLY A 49 -5.02 -4.68 20.81
CA GLY A 49 -6.21 -5.49 21.08
C GLY A 49 -6.81 -5.23 22.46
N GLY A 50 -7.78 -4.32 22.55
CA GLY A 50 -8.59 -4.12 23.76
C GLY A 50 -9.75 -5.11 23.88
N ARG A 51 -9.51 -6.32 24.40
CA ARG A 51 -10.61 -7.25 24.78
C ARG A 51 -11.32 -6.74 26.04
N ARG A 52 -12.49 -6.11 25.90
CA ARG A 52 -13.40 -5.85 27.03
C ARG A 52 -14.03 -7.17 27.48
N ARG A 53 -13.59 -7.70 28.62
CA ARG A 53 -14.32 -8.75 29.33
C ARG A 53 -15.52 -8.12 30.03
N ALA A 54 -16.71 -8.60 29.71
CA ALA A 54 -17.91 -8.37 30.51
C ALA A 54 -17.68 -8.93 31.93
N ARG A 55 -17.94 -8.12 32.95
CA ARG A 55 -18.09 -8.58 34.33
C ARG A 55 -19.41 -8.02 34.85
N ASP A 56 -20.23 -8.94 35.33
CA ASP A 56 -21.49 -8.71 36.02
C ASP A 56 -21.32 -7.80 37.24
N ARG A 57 -22.30 -6.94 37.47
CA ARG A 57 -22.48 -6.17 38.71
C ARG A 57 -23.68 -6.72 39.47
N PRO A 58 -23.61 -6.85 40.81
CA PRO A 58 -24.77 -6.66 41.66
C PRO A 58 -24.82 -5.25 42.24
N ALA A 59 -26.04 -4.84 42.59
CA ALA A 59 -26.41 -3.52 43.08
C ALA A 59 -26.11 -3.33 44.57
N HIS A 60 -25.72 -2.12 45.00
CA HIS A 60 -26.44 -1.32 46.01
C HIS A 60 -25.80 0.07 46.28
N ARG A 61 -26.70 1.07 46.25
CA ARG A 61 -26.83 2.39 46.92
C ARG A 61 -25.65 3.16 47.57
N ALA A 62 -25.65 4.44 47.14
CA ALA A 62 -25.65 5.71 47.91
C ALA A 62 -24.34 6.29 48.50
N GLY A 63 -24.13 7.58 48.22
CA GLY A 63 -23.20 8.45 48.93
C GLY A 63 -22.47 9.43 48.00
N ALA A 64 -22.82 10.71 48.10
CA ALA A 64 -22.23 11.81 47.35
C ALA A 64 -20.75 12.04 47.71
N ASP A 65 -19.90 12.35 46.72
CA ASP A 65 -19.07 13.55 46.77
C ASP A 65 -18.42 13.86 45.41
N GLY A 66 -18.28 15.16 45.12
CA GLY A 66 -17.80 15.66 43.84
C GLY A 66 -16.31 15.41 43.60
N ALA A 67 -15.99 14.55 42.64
CA ALA A 67 -14.64 14.43 42.11
C ALA A 67 -14.65 14.59 40.60
N ARG A 68 -14.14 15.74 40.13
CA ARG A 68 -13.87 16.03 38.72
C ARG A 68 -12.96 14.94 38.17
N HIS A 69 -13.51 14.03 37.36
CA HIS A 69 -12.71 13.12 36.56
C HIS A 69 -11.95 13.93 35.50
N ARG A 70 -10.70 14.29 35.82
CA ARG A 70 -9.70 14.64 34.81
C ARG A 70 -9.46 13.37 33.98
N VAL A 71 -10.12 13.29 32.84
CA VAL A 71 -9.67 12.41 31.74
C VAL A 71 -8.25 12.85 31.42
N GLY A 72 -7.28 12.01 31.77
CA GLY A 72 -5.90 12.19 31.35
C GLY A 72 -5.88 12.16 29.83
N ARG A 73 -5.79 13.33 29.21
CA ARG A 73 -5.24 13.46 27.86
C ARG A 73 -3.80 12.99 27.97
N ASP A 74 -3.55 11.78 27.49
CA ASP A 74 -2.18 11.36 27.19
C ASP A 74 -1.67 12.35 26.14
N ARG A 75 -0.81 13.26 26.58
CA ARG A 75 -0.20 14.27 25.72
C ARG A 75 0.79 13.50 24.85
N GLY A 76 0.62 13.58 23.53
CA GLY A 76 1.44 12.88 22.54
C GLY A 76 2.91 12.86 22.94
N ALA A 77 3.50 11.67 22.89
CA ALA A 77 4.87 11.44 23.31
C ALA A 77 5.79 12.37 22.50
N VAL A 78 6.32 13.40 23.16
CA VAL A 78 7.31 14.30 22.57
C VAL A 78 8.57 13.46 22.34
N ARG A 79 9.03 13.38 21.09
CA ARG A 79 10.25 12.65 20.71
C ARG A 79 11.39 13.00 21.66
N ARG A 80 12.01 11.99 22.29
CA ARG A 80 13.18 12.20 23.14
C ARG A 80 14.36 12.57 22.25
N ARG A 81 15.17 13.53 22.70
CA ARG A 81 16.40 13.94 22.01
C ARG A 81 17.33 12.73 21.92
N GLY A 82 17.43 12.13 20.73
CA GLY A 82 18.26 10.95 20.46
C GLY A 82 17.53 9.78 19.78
N ASP A 83 16.20 9.70 19.83
CA ASP A 83 15.48 8.59 19.18
C ASP A 83 15.54 8.72 17.65
N PRO A 84 15.92 7.67 16.89
CA PRO A 84 16.03 7.76 15.44
C PRO A 84 14.68 8.12 14.81
N VAL A 85 14.69 9.06 13.86
CA VAL A 85 13.47 9.51 13.16
C VAL A 85 12.93 8.38 12.26
N ILE A 86 13.84 7.74 11.53
CA ILE A 86 13.57 6.56 10.70
C ILE A 86 13.96 5.30 11.48
N ARG A 87 13.16 4.25 11.39
CA ARG A 87 13.36 2.98 12.07
C ARG A 87 13.49 1.85 11.04
N PRO A 88 14.31 0.82 11.32
CA PRO A 88 14.38 -0.38 10.49
C PRO A 88 13.02 -1.08 10.38
N VAL A 89 12.80 -1.77 9.26
CA VAL A 89 11.58 -2.54 8.99
C VAL A 89 11.93 -3.98 8.60
N ASN A 90 11.04 -4.90 8.94
CA ASN A 90 11.03 -6.20 8.29
C ASN A 90 10.32 -6.06 6.94
N ALA A 91 10.86 -6.69 5.90
CA ALA A 91 10.27 -6.64 4.56
C ALA A 91 10.27 -8.03 3.94
N ALA A 92 9.25 -8.35 3.15
CA ALA A 92 9.38 -9.42 2.17
C ALA A 92 9.66 -8.76 0.82
N VAL A 93 10.81 -9.08 0.26
CA VAL A 93 11.28 -8.45 -0.98
C VAL A 93 10.77 -9.26 -2.17
N LEU A 94 10.33 -8.54 -3.21
CA LEU A 94 9.92 -9.15 -4.46
C LEU A 94 11.10 -9.93 -5.07
N SER A 95 10.86 -11.12 -5.60
CA SER A 95 11.88 -11.83 -6.36
C SER A 95 12.03 -11.16 -7.74
N SER A 96 13.25 -10.82 -8.16
CA SER A 96 13.49 -10.01 -9.36
C SER A 96 12.77 -10.50 -10.63
N GLN A 97 12.64 -11.82 -10.81
CA GLN A 97 11.93 -12.42 -11.95
C GLN A 97 10.45 -12.03 -12.05
N TRP A 98 9.84 -11.63 -10.94
CA TRP A 98 8.43 -11.24 -10.88
C TRP A 98 8.21 -9.74 -11.12
N ALA A 99 9.27 -8.92 -11.13
CA ALA A 99 9.13 -7.46 -11.29
C ALA A 99 8.38 -7.03 -12.55
N PRO A 100 8.60 -7.64 -13.74
CA PRO A 100 7.85 -7.29 -14.95
C PRO A 100 6.35 -7.62 -14.88
N HIS A 101 5.92 -8.49 -13.95
CA HIS A 101 4.54 -8.93 -13.85
C HIS A 101 3.81 -8.33 -12.64
N VAL A 102 4.55 -8.09 -11.55
CA VAL A 102 4.00 -7.65 -10.27
C VAL A 102 4.11 -6.15 -10.10
N VAL A 103 5.23 -5.51 -10.45
CA VAL A 103 5.36 -4.07 -10.23
C VAL A 103 4.40 -3.32 -11.14
N ALA A 104 3.49 -2.57 -10.53
CA ALA A 104 2.46 -1.84 -11.26
C ALA A 104 3.02 -0.54 -11.87
N PRO A 105 2.58 -0.17 -13.08
CA PRO A 105 2.84 1.15 -13.64
C PRO A 105 2.17 2.26 -12.81
N PRO A 106 2.57 3.54 -12.99
CA PRO A 106 2.01 4.67 -12.26
C PRO A 106 0.49 4.76 -12.41
N HIS A 107 -0.23 4.89 -11.29
CA HIS A 107 -1.69 4.79 -11.27
C HIS A 107 -2.41 5.93 -12.00
N ASP A 108 -1.80 7.12 -12.07
CA ASP A 108 -2.31 8.31 -12.74
C ASP A 108 -2.34 8.20 -14.27
N THR A 109 -1.73 7.16 -14.84
CA THR A 109 -1.80 6.88 -16.29
C THR A 109 -3.08 6.16 -16.72
N PHE A 110 -3.96 5.75 -15.78
CA PHE A 110 -5.15 4.96 -16.09
C PHE A 110 -6.47 5.72 -15.92
N THR A 111 -7.33 5.61 -16.93
CA THR A 111 -8.78 5.78 -16.78
C THR A 111 -9.39 4.51 -16.15
N PRO A 112 -10.61 4.56 -15.61
CA PRO A 112 -11.28 3.35 -15.10
C PRO A 112 -11.33 2.22 -16.13
N THR A 113 -11.69 2.53 -17.39
CA THR A 113 -11.77 1.54 -18.47
C THR A 113 -10.40 0.95 -18.81
N THR A 114 -9.37 1.78 -18.96
CA THR A 114 -8.02 1.28 -19.29
C THR A 114 -7.40 0.52 -18.12
N ARG A 115 -7.74 0.86 -16.87
CA ARG A 115 -7.36 0.12 -15.67
C ARG A 115 -7.95 -1.29 -15.68
N GLU A 116 -9.24 -1.42 -15.94
CA GLU A 116 -9.91 -2.72 -16.01
C GLU A 116 -9.30 -3.63 -17.09
N GLN A 117 -9.05 -3.07 -18.28
CA GLN A 117 -8.39 -3.79 -19.38
C GLN A 117 -6.98 -4.24 -18.99
N TYR A 118 -6.21 -3.37 -18.36
CA TYR A 118 -4.86 -3.70 -17.88
C TYR A 118 -4.89 -4.81 -16.83
N LEU A 119 -5.77 -4.72 -15.83
CA LEU A 119 -5.89 -5.73 -14.76
C LEU A 119 -6.35 -7.09 -15.29
N ALA A 120 -7.17 -7.13 -16.34
CA ALA A 120 -7.59 -8.37 -17.00
C ALA A 120 -6.43 -9.06 -17.75
N GLN A 121 -5.51 -8.27 -18.31
CA GLN A 121 -4.32 -8.77 -19.03
C GLN A 121 -3.15 -9.09 -18.09
N ASN A 122 -3.13 -8.49 -16.89
CA ASN A 122 -2.03 -8.59 -15.92
C ASN A 122 -2.57 -9.11 -14.57
N PRO A 123 -2.89 -10.41 -14.46
CA PRO A 123 -3.52 -10.99 -13.25
C PRO A 123 -2.64 -10.94 -12.00
N ASP A 124 -1.33 -10.87 -12.19
CA ASP A 124 -0.33 -10.81 -11.12
C ASP A 124 0.13 -9.38 -10.80
N SER A 125 -0.46 -8.37 -11.44
CA SER A 125 -0.11 -6.98 -11.13
C SER A 125 -0.46 -6.62 -9.69
N PHE A 126 0.45 -5.96 -8.99
CA PHE A 126 0.24 -5.42 -7.65
C PHE A 126 -0.84 -4.33 -7.63
N MET A 127 -1.28 -3.83 -8.79
CA MET A 127 -2.42 -2.94 -8.91
C MET A 127 -3.74 -3.57 -8.42
N HIS A 128 -3.85 -4.91 -8.43
CA HIS A 128 -4.96 -5.62 -7.77
C HIS A 128 -4.91 -5.48 -6.24
N VAL A 129 -3.71 -5.29 -5.66
CA VAL A 129 -3.53 -5.03 -4.24
C VAL A 129 -3.83 -3.56 -3.98
N THR A 130 -3.21 -2.62 -4.70
CA THR A 130 -3.42 -1.17 -4.51
C THR A 130 -4.70 -0.63 -5.14
N ASP A 131 -5.73 -1.48 -5.29
CA ASP A 131 -7.05 -1.10 -5.80
C ASP A 131 -7.90 -0.29 -4.80
N ALA A 132 -7.25 0.45 -3.91
CA ALA A 132 -7.94 1.44 -3.10
C ALA A 132 -8.40 2.59 -4.01
N PRO A 133 -9.63 3.11 -3.83
CA PRO A 133 -10.15 4.16 -4.69
C PRO A 133 -9.29 5.42 -4.57
N GLU A 134 -8.42 5.64 -5.54
CA GLU A 134 -7.59 6.85 -5.63
C GLU A 134 -8.44 8.08 -5.95
N HIS A 135 -9.60 7.87 -6.59
CA HIS A 135 -10.60 8.87 -6.90
C HIS A 135 -11.87 8.60 -6.08
N ASN A 136 -12.30 9.61 -5.30
CA ASN A 136 -13.53 9.61 -4.51
C ASN A 136 -14.73 9.11 -5.34
N VAL A 137 -15.25 7.89 -5.11
CA VAL A 137 -16.64 7.50 -5.48
C VAL A 137 -16.97 6.04 -5.12
N GLY A 138 -16.70 5.65 -3.87
CA GLY A 138 -17.27 4.40 -3.33
C GLY A 138 -18.20 4.74 -2.18
N HIS A 139 -19.40 4.15 -2.12
CA HIS A 139 -20.18 4.23 -0.89
C HIS A 139 -19.36 3.60 0.24
N PRO A 140 -19.38 4.08 1.49
CA PRO A 140 -18.55 3.53 2.57
C PRO A 140 -18.66 2.00 2.76
N SER A 141 -19.79 1.41 2.36
CA SER A 141 -20.01 -0.04 2.34
C SER A 141 -19.13 -0.80 1.34
N GLU A 142 -18.63 -0.15 0.29
CA GLU A 142 -17.81 -0.77 -0.75
C GLU A 142 -16.34 -0.89 -0.33
N HIS A 143 -15.89 -0.06 0.61
CA HIS A 143 -14.50 -0.08 1.08
C HIS A 143 -14.08 -1.45 1.61
N GLY A 144 -14.93 -2.12 2.39
CA GLY A 144 -14.62 -3.45 2.93
C GLY A 144 -14.53 -4.53 1.84
N ILE A 145 -15.39 -4.45 0.81
CA ILE A 145 -15.37 -5.40 -0.31
C ILE A 145 -14.08 -5.24 -1.12
N VAL A 146 -13.71 -3.98 -1.42
CA VAL A 146 -12.46 -3.66 -2.14
C VAL A 146 -11.25 -4.10 -1.32
N ALA A 147 -11.20 -3.77 -0.03
CA ALA A 147 -10.11 -4.14 0.86
C ALA A 147 -9.93 -5.68 0.97
N ALA A 148 -11.03 -6.44 1.04
CA ALA A 148 -10.98 -7.90 1.02
C ALA A 148 -10.44 -8.45 -0.31
N ARG A 149 -10.77 -7.83 -1.45
CA ARG A 149 -10.20 -8.20 -2.76
C ARG A 149 -8.70 -7.89 -2.82
N SER A 150 -8.28 -6.74 -2.31
CA SER A 150 -6.85 -6.39 -2.18
C SER A 150 -6.07 -7.41 -1.35
N ALA A 151 -6.63 -7.85 -0.21
CA ALA A 151 -6.00 -8.85 0.65
C ALA A 151 -5.91 -10.24 -0.03
N ALA A 152 -6.95 -10.64 -0.77
CA ALA A 152 -6.93 -11.86 -1.57
C ALA A 152 -5.92 -11.77 -2.72
N ALA A 153 -5.75 -10.59 -3.33
CA ALA A 153 -4.74 -10.36 -4.36
C ALA A 153 -3.32 -10.52 -3.80
N LEU A 154 -3.03 -9.90 -2.66
CA LEU A 154 -1.73 -10.04 -2.00
C LEU A 154 -1.45 -11.50 -1.64
N SER A 155 -2.45 -12.20 -1.09
CA SER A 155 -2.31 -13.62 -0.72
C SER A 155 -1.94 -14.47 -1.94
N ARG A 156 -2.57 -14.24 -3.09
CA ARG A 156 -2.21 -14.93 -4.34
C ARG A 156 -0.75 -14.67 -4.74
N LEU A 157 -0.28 -13.43 -4.66
CA LEU A 157 1.11 -13.10 -5.01
C LEU A 157 2.11 -13.81 -4.09
N ILE A 158 1.78 -13.93 -2.80
CA ILE A 158 2.58 -14.71 -1.85
C ILE A 158 2.54 -16.21 -2.20
N ASP A 159 1.36 -16.75 -2.51
CA ASP A 159 1.17 -18.18 -2.80
C ASP A 159 1.91 -18.63 -4.08
N ILE A 160 2.01 -17.78 -5.10
CA ILE A 160 2.77 -18.05 -6.32
C ILE A 160 4.30 -17.86 -6.14
N GLY A 161 4.74 -17.45 -4.94
CA GLY A 161 6.14 -17.25 -4.63
C GLY A 161 6.73 -15.96 -5.21
N ALA A 162 5.91 -14.91 -5.39
CA ALA A 162 6.41 -13.62 -5.87
C ALA A 162 7.36 -12.95 -4.87
N TYR A 163 7.14 -13.18 -3.57
CA TYR A 163 7.91 -12.60 -2.48
C TYR A 163 8.76 -13.65 -1.76
N GLY A 164 9.97 -13.25 -1.38
CA GLY A 164 10.84 -14.05 -0.54
C GLY A 164 10.38 -14.12 0.92
N ALA A 165 11.15 -14.80 1.75
CA ALA A 165 10.95 -14.79 3.20
C ALA A 165 11.10 -13.37 3.75
N GLU A 166 10.41 -13.10 4.87
CA GLU A 166 10.57 -11.84 5.59
C GLU A 166 12.03 -11.69 6.06
N THR A 167 12.61 -10.51 5.79
CA THR A 167 13.94 -10.13 6.26
C THR A 167 13.94 -9.89 7.77
N GLY A 168 15.13 -9.80 8.35
CA GLY A 168 15.30 -9.11 9.63
C GLY A 168 14.99 -7.61 9.51
N PRO A 169 15.02 -6.88 10.65
CA PRO A 169 14.85 -5.44 10.64
C PRO A 169 16.02 -4.77 9.92
N HIS A 170 15.75 -4.09 8.82
CA HIS A 170 16.74 -3.35 8.05
C HIS A 170 16.22 -1.98 7.65
N LEU A 171 17.15 -1.04 7.47
CA LEU A 171 16.91 0.08 6.56
C LEU A 171 17.26 -0.37 5.15
N PHE A 172 16.75 0.32 4.14
CA PHE A 172 17.15 0.02 2.77
C PHE A 172 17.52 1.29 2.01
N ALA A 173 18.61 1.24 1.24
CA ALA A 173 18.87 2.23 0.21
C ALA A 173 18.17 1.75 -1.07
N GLN A 174 17.36 2.61 -1.66
CA GLN A 174 16.67 2.35 -2.91
C GLN A 174 17.19 3.28 -4.00
N ARG A 175 17.40 2.74 -5.19
CA ARG A 175 17.59 3.48 -6.43
C ARG A 175 16.48 3.13 -7.41
N ILE A 176 15.85 4.15 -7.98
CA ILE A 176 14.89 4.01 -9.09
C ILE A 176 15.45 4.78 -10.27
N GLU A 177 15.62 4.09 -11.40
CA GLU A 177 16.07 4.68 -12.66
C GLU A 177 14.96 4.56 -13.70
N VAL A 178 14.51 5.70 -14.23
CA VAL A 178 13.44 5.73 -15.22
C VAL A 178 13.64 6.92 -16.15
N ARG A 179 13.63 6.67 -17.47
CA ARG A 179 13.69 7.72 -18.52
C ARG A 179 14.81 8.76 -18.29
N GLY A 180 16.00 8.32 -17.88
CA GLY A 180 17.15 9.19 -17.63
C GLY A 180 17.15 9.89 -16.27
N TYR A 181 16.10 9.74 -15.47
CA TYR A 181 16.06 10.20 -14.08
C TYR A 181 16.53 9.09 -13.16
N THR A 182 17.29 9.46 -12.14
CA THR A 182 17.68 8.58 -11.03
C THR A 182 17.23 9.23 -9.73
N GLN A 183 16.49 8.47 -8.92
CA GLN A 183 16.13 8.88 -7.57
C GLN A 183 16.73 7.88 -6.59
N ASN A 184 17.53 8.37 -5.65
CA ASN A 184 18.00 7.58 -4.52
C ASN A 184 17.21 7.95 -3.26
N SER A 185 16.89 6.96 -2.44
CA SER A 185 16.16 7.18 -1.20
C SER A 185 16.54 6.17 -0.12
N LEU A 186 16.16 6.48 1.11
CA LEU A 186 16.25 5.58 2.26
C LEU A 186 14.85 5.12 2.66
N LEU A 187 14.61 3.82 2.65
CA LEU A 187 13.39 3.19 3.09
C LEU A 187 13.49 2.72 4.53
N GLY A 188 12.41 2.91 5.27
CA GLY A 188 12.24 2.47 6.65
C GLY A 188 10.87 2.89 7.17
N ALA A 189 10.71 2.97 8.48
CA ALA A 189 9.46 3.34 9.12
C ALA A 189 9.58 4.59 9.99
N VAL A 190 8.52 5.40 10.01
CA VAL A 190 8.39 6.58 10.88
C VAL A 190 7.10 6.47 11.68
N ARG A 191 7.09 6.94 12.92
CA ARG A 191 5.88 6.90 13.74
C ARG A 191 4.80 7.86 13.26
N THR A 192 3.56 7.42 13.36
CA THR A 192 2.38 8.20 12.95
C THR A 192 2.03 9.33 13.92
N ASP A 193 2.43 9.22 15.19
CA ASP A 193 2.04 10.12 16.28
C ASP A 193 3.11 11.16 16.69
N GLU A 194 4.33 11.07 16.15
CA GLU A 194 5.48 11.86 16.63
C GLU A 194 5.62 13.24 15.95
N GLY A 195 4.67 13.66 15.10
CA GLY A 195 4.80 14.90 14.32
C GLY A 195 6.05 14.95 13.43
N ALA A 196 6.69 13.79 13.22
CA ALA A 196 7.93 13.65 12.46
C ALA A 196 7.71 13.90 10.97
N LEU A 197 6.51 13.60 10.46
CA LEU A 197 6.07 13.83 9.09
C LEU A 197 5.18 15.07 9.05
N LEU A 198 5.72 16.16 8.52
CA LEU A 198 5.05 17.43 8.37
C LEU A 198 4.29 17.48 7.03
N PRO A 199 2.95 17.62 7.04
CA PRO A 199 2.16 17.76 5.82
C PRO A 199 2.25 19.18 5.25
N HIS A 200 2.02 19.31 3.94
CA HIS A 200 1.84 20.60 3.26
C HIS A 200 0.44 20.74 2.63
N GLU A 201 -0.40 19.70 2.70
CA GLU A 201 -1.77 19.70 2.21
C GLU A 201 -2.71 18.97 3.18
N GLY A 202 -4.02 19.25 3.05
CA GLY A 202 -5.07 18.53 3.76
C GLY A 202 -5.40 17.20 3.09
N THR A 203 -6.10 16.33 3.82
CA THR A 203 -6.55 15.03 3.31
C THR A 203 -8.05 15.00 3.06
N HIS A 204 -8.47 14.28 2.02
CA HIS A 204 -9.89 14.03 1.78
C HIS A 204 -10.40 12.85 2.61
N SER A 205 -11.43 13.09 3.42
CA SER A 205 -12.00 12.10 4.36
C SER A 205 -12.35 10.77 3.69
N ALA A 206 -13.05 10.77 2.55
CA ALA A 206 -13.45 9.53 1.89
C ALA A 206 -12.24 8.69 1.43
N ARG A 207 -11.17 9.34 0.94
CA ARG A 207 -9.94 8.66 0.53
C ARG A 207 -9.20 8.07 1.74
N VAL A 208 -9.20 8.78 2.87
CA VAL A 208 -8.62 8.30 4.14
C VAL A 208 -9.36 7.06 4.65
N HIS A 209 -10.70 7.06 4.64
CA HIS A 209 -11.49 5.90 5.10
C HIS A 209 -11.30 4.67 4.20
N GLY A 210 -11.26 4.85 2.88
CA GLY A 210 -10.98 3.76 1.94
C GLY A 210 -9.60 3.14 2.16
N LEU A 211 -8.56 3.98 2.30
CA LEU A 211 -7.21 3.51 2.61
C LEU A 211 -7.10 2.86 3.99
N ALA A 212 -7.82 3.38 5.00
CA ALA A 212 -7.80 2.80 6.34
C ALA A 212 -8.45 1.41 6.35
N ALA A 213 -9.55 1.21 5.62
CA ALA A 213 -10.15 -0.11 5.42
C ALA A 213 -9.19 -1.05 4.69
N HIS A 214 -8.50 -0.56 3.66
CA HIS A 214 -7.46 -1.32 2.95
C HIS A 214 -6.34 -1.76 3.90
N PHE A 215 -5.77 -0.84 4.69
CA PHE A 215 -4.72 -1.19 5.66
C PHE A 215 -5.21 -2.17 6.73
N ALA A 216 -6.46 -2.04 7.20
CA ALA A 216 -7.03 -2.95 8.19
C ALA A 216 -7.17 -4.38 7.67
N GLU A 217 -7.56 -4.58 6.40
CA GLU A 217 -7.72 -5.92 5.81
C GLU A 217 -6.42 -6.50 5.25
N VAL A 218 -5.62 -5.68 4.54
CA VAL A 218 -4.36 -6.12 3.94
C VAL A 218 -3.27 -6.29 5.01
N GLY A 219 -3.30 -5.50 6.07
CA GLY A 219 -2.44 -5.65 7.24
C GLY A 219 -0.98 -5.22 7.04
N LEU A 220 -0.61 -4.72 5.85
CA LEU A 220 0.72 -4.21 5.56
C LEU A 220 0.67 -2.90 4.75
N MET A 221 1.80 -2.20 4.72
CA MET A 221 2.04 -1.07 3.82
C MET A 221 3.12 -1.46 2.81
N SER A 222 2.81 -1.31 1.52
CA SER A 222 3.72 -1.60 0.42
C SER A 222 4.10 -0.36 -0.39
N ASN A 223 3.25 0.68 -0.39
CA ASN A 223 3.53 1.95 -1.05
C ASN A 223 4.03 2.97 -0.01
N PRO A 224 5.32 3.37 -0.05
CA PRO A 224 5.88 4.28 0.93
C PRO A 224 5.26 5.68 0.86
N VAL A 225 5.25 6.39 1.98
CA VAL A 225 5.08 7.85 2.01
C VAL A 225 6.42 8.45 1.56
N VAL A 226 6.40 9.26 0.50
CA VAL A 226 7.60 9.95 0.05
C VAL A 226 7.77 11.17 0.92
N ALA A 227 8.92 11.28 1.56
CA ALA A 227 9.25 12.41 2.42
C ALA A 227 10.65 12.93 2.08
N THR A 228 10.91 14.20 2.37
CA THR A 228 12.23 14.80 2.23
C THR A 228 12.72 15.37 3.54
N CYS A 229 14.04 15.44 3.69
CA CYS A 229 14.71 16.09 4.79
C CYS A 229 15.98 16.77 4.29
N ARG A 230 16.51 17.70 5.09
CA ARG A 230 17.84 18.25 4.82
C ARG A 230 18.84 17.09 4.75
N SER A 231 19.65 17.08 3.70
CA SER A 231 20.71 16.09 3.56
C SER A 231 21.71 16.17 4.72
N THR A 232 22.16 15.00 5.17
CA THR A 232 23.20 14.84 6.19
C THR A 232 24.34 14.02 5.60
N ALA A 233 25.57 14.25 6.08
CA ALA A 233 26.72 13.46 5.63
C ALA A 233 26.50 11.95 5.85
N ALA A 234 25.80 11.56 6.91
CA ALA A 234 25.45 10.18 7.19
C ALA A 234 24.48 9.60 6.14
N ALA A 235 23.45 10.36 5.74
CA ALA A 235 22.52 9.92 4.70
C ALA A 235 23.21 9.76 3.35
N SER A 236 23.99 10.76 2.91
CA SER A 236 24.72 10.69 1.65
C SER A 236 25.74 9.54 1.66
N ALA A 237 26.45 9.33 2.77
CA ALA A 237 27.41 8.23 2.91
C ALA A 237 26.73 6.86 2.88
N ALA A 238 25.57 6.70 3.55
CA ALA A 238 24.83 5.44 3.56
C ALA A 238 24.33 5.06 2.15
N ILE A 239 23.81 6.03 1.40
CA ILE A 239 23.37 5.84 0.01
C ILE A 239 24.57 5.52 -0.89
N ALA A 240 25.66 6.28 -0.78
CA ALA A 240 26.88 6.05 -1.58
C ALA A 240 27.48 4.67 -1.31
N ALA A 241 27.69 4.32 -0.04
CA ALA A 241 28.23 3.03 0.36
C ALA A 241 27.35 1.87 -0.12
N ALA A 242 26.02 2.04 -0.10
CA ALA A 242 25.11 1.04 -0.63
C ALA A 242 25.30 0.79 -2.13
N ARG A 243 25.47 1.87 -2.91
CA ARG A 243 25.70 1.83 -4.36
C ARG A 243 27.07 1.25 -4.73
N GLU A 244 28.10 1.55 -3.95
CA GLU A 244 29.46 1.05 -4.16
C GLU A 244 29.56 -0.47 -4.05
N ARG A 245 28.66 -1.12 -3.29
CA ARG A 245 28.59 -2.59 -3.23
C ARG A 245 28.14 -3.24 -4.54
N GLY A 246 27.60 -2.45 -5.47
CA GLY A 246 27.19 -2.93 -6.80
C GLY A 246 25.91 -3.78 -6.80
N HIS A 247 25.56 -4.27 -7.99
CA HIS A 247 24.31 -4.99 -8.25
C HIS A 247 24.25 -6.37 -7.59
N ASP A 248 25.38 -7.07 -7.49
CA ASP A 248 25.45 -8.42 -6.91
C ASP A 248 25.11 -8.45 -5.41
N ALA A 249 25.27 -7.32 -4.72
CA ALA A 249 24.94 -7.17 -3.30
C ALA A 249 23.51 -6.65 -3.06
N ALA A 250 22.72 -6.43 -4.12
CA ALA A 250 21.37 -5.93 -4.01
C ALA A 250 20.42 -7.04 -3.53
N VAL A 251 19.50 -6.70 -2.62
CA VAL A 251 18.40 -7.59 -2.21
C VAL A 251 17.26 -7.60 -3.24
N LEU A 252 17.23 -6.59 -4.10
CA LEU A 252 16.42 -6.53 -5.32
C LEU A 252 17.23 -5.78 -6.36
N ASP A 253 17.34 -6.33 -7.56
CA ASP A 253 17.70 -5.58 -8.75
C ASP A 253 16.84 -6.11 -9.89
N ALA A 254 15.92 -5.27 -10.37
CA ALA A 254 14.91 -5.71 -11.32
C ALA A 254 14.43 -4.58 -12.22
N GLU A 255 14.06 -4.95 -13.43
CA GLU A 255 13.40 -4.08 -14.41
C GLU A 255 11.89 -4.33 -14.38
N THR A 256 11.11 -3.26 -14.39
CA THR A 256 9.64 -3.28 -14.41
C THR A 256 9.11 -3.29 -15.84
N ALA A 257 7.83 -3.59 -16.02
CA ALA A 257 7.20 -3.63 -17.36
C ALA A 257 7.30 -2.31 -18.13
N ASP A 258 7.36 -1.17 -17.44
CA ASP A 258 7.47 0.17 -18.01
C ASP A 258 8.93 0.65 -18.17
N GLY A 259 9.90 -0.25 -17.95
CA GLY A 259 11.33 0.02 -18.17
C GLY A 259 12.00 0.81 -17.04
N ALA A 260 11.38 0.90 -15.86
CA ALA A 260 12.06 1.40 -14.68
C ALA A 260 12.96 0.31 -14.09
N ARG A 261 14.18 0.66 -13.69
CA ARG A 261 15.04 -0.23 -12.92
C ARG A 261 14.95 0.13 -11.44
N ILE A 262 14.64 -0.85 -10.61
CA ILE A 262 14.56 -0.69 -9.16
C ILE A 262 15.67 -1.54 -8.55
N THR A 263 16.56 -0.88 -7.81
CA THR A 263 17.61 -1.56 -7.05
C THR A 263 17.46 -1.23 -5.57
N LEU A 264 17.57 -2.24 -4.71
CA LEU A 264 17.40 -2.15 -3.27
C LEU A 264 18.58 -2.83 -2.58
N TRP A 265 19.19 -2.14 -1.63
CA TRP A 265 20.24 -2.71 -0.78
C TRP A 265 19.89 -2.56 0.68
N SER A 266 20.17 -3.59 1.48
CA SER A 266 20.08 -3.48 2.95
C SER A 266 21.13 -2.49 3.48
N VAL A 267 20.72 -1.68 4.44
CA VAL A 267 21.55 -0.75 5.19
C VAL A 267 21.51 -1.17 6.65
N ASP A 268 22.63 -0.99 7.35
CA ASP A 268 22.77 -1.36 8.76
C ASP A 268 21.74 -0.59 9.61
N PRO A 269 20.90 -1.28 10.41
CA PRO A 269 19.99 -0.69 11.38
C PRO A 269 20.59 0.40 12.26
N ASP A 270 21.85 0.27 12.64
CA ASP A 270 22.52 1.20 13.55
C ASP A 270 22.78 2.57 12.92
N THR A 271 22.67 2.67 11.59
CA THR A 271 22.80 3.94 10.85
C THR A 271 21.60 4.87 11.09
N ALA A 272 20.46 4.35 11.57
CA ALA A 272 19.17 5.04 11.66
C ALA A 272 19.17 6.41 12.38
N ALA A 273 19.94 6.54 13.46
CA ALA A 273 19.95 7.75 14.29
C ALA A 273 20.54 8.97 13.56
N ASP A 274 21.49 8.73 12.66
CA ASP A 274 22.29 9.77 12.03
C ASP A 274 21.66 10.27 10.72
N LEU A 275 20.80 9.48 10.08
CA LEU A 275 20.31 9.75 8.72
C LEU A 275 19.52 11.06 8.60
N ALA A 276 18.60 11.32 9.52
CA ALA A 276 17.81 12.56 9.50
C ALA A 276 18.45 13.71 10.32
N GLY A 277 19.49 13.43 11.12
CA GLY A 277 20.15 14.42 11.98
C GLY A 277 19.19 15.16 12.93
N GLY A 278 18.04 14.57 13.25
CA GLY A 278 16.97 15.21 14.02
C GLY A 278 16.17 16.28 13.27
N SER A 279 16.38 16.46 11.96
CA SER A 279 15.56 17.32 11.10
C SER A 279 14.13 16.77 10.97
N PRO A 280 13.11 17.62 10.87
CA PRO A 280 11.77 17.16 10.52
C PRO A 280 11.75 16.59 9.10
N LEU A 281 10.85 15.62 8.86
CA LEU A 281 10.56 15.10 7.53
C LEU A 281 9.36 15.85 6.97
N TYR A 282 9.44 16.29 5.72
CA TYR A 282 8.33 16.92 5.01
C TYR A 282 7.74 15.92 4.03
N ILE A 283 6.43 15.69 4.10
CA ILE A 283 5.74 14.80 3.18
C ILE A 283 5.76 15.46 1.79
N VAL A 284 6.30 14.75 0.80
CA VAL A 284 6.27 15.12 -0.62
C VAL A 284 5.07 14.48 -1.31
N ASP A 285 4.80 13.20 -1.02
CA ASP A 285 3.60 12.48 -1.46
C ASP A 285 3.14 11.48 -0.39
N GLY A 286 1.83 11.35 -0.23
CA GLY A 286 1.23 10.33 0.65
C GLY A 286 0.55 10.84 1.92
N HIS A 287 0.10 12.10 1.98
CA HIS A 287 -0.60 12.67 3.14
C HIS A 287 -1.81 11.82 3.57
N HIS A 288 -2.56 11.32 2.59
CA HIS A 288 -3.69 10.42 2.82
C HIS A 288 -3.27 9.07 3.43
N ARG A 289 -2.10 8.54 3.05
CA ARG A 289 -1.55 7.28 3.59
C ARG A 289 -1.16 7.45 5.06
N VAL A 290 -0.57 8.59 5.44
CA VAL A 290 -0.27 8.89 6.85
C VAL A 290 -1.55 8.96 7.69
N ALA A 291 -2.54 9.73 7.23
CA ALA A 291 -3.82 9.86 7.95
C ALA A 291 -4.58 8.52 8.04
N ALA A 292 -4.56 7.73 6.96
CA ALA A 292 -5.22 6.44 6.91
C ALA A 292 -4.55 5.39 7.80
N ALA A 293 -3.21 5.39 7.86
CA ALA A 293 -2.46 4.51 8.76
C ALA A 293 -2.80 4.81 10.23
N ALA A 294 -2.81 6.09 10.62
CA ALA A 294 -3.22 6.50 11.95
C ALA A 294 -4.68 6.08 12.27
N LEU A 295 -5.60 6.27 11.33
CA LEU A 295 -7.00 5.84 11.48
C LEU A 295 -7.15 4.31 11.60
N ALA A 296 -6.33 3.56 10.87
CA ALA A 296 -6.30 2.09 10.93
C ALA A 296 -5.57 1.54 12.18
N GLY A 297 -5.00 2.42 13.02
CA GLY A 297 -4.30 2.05 14.24
C GLY A 297 -2.86 1.58 14.02
N PHE A 298 -2.25 1.93 12.89
CA PHE A 298 -0.83 1.66 12.63
C PHE A 298 0.02 2.68 13.41
N GLU A 299 0.93 2.18 14.24
CA GLU A 299 1.88 3.03 14.98
C GLU A 299 2.96 3.64 14.09
N GLN A 300 3.20 3.03 12.92
CA GLN A 300 4.27 3.43 12.00
C GLN A 300 3.80 3.37 10.55
N VAL A 301 4.42 4.21 9.72
CA VAL A 301 4.24 4.22 8.27
C VAL A 301 5.55 3.90 7.58
N LEU A 302 5.48 3.13 6.50
CA LEU A 302 6.58 2.94 5.58
C LEU A 302 6.87 4.27 4.88
N VAL A 303 8.13 4.71 4.90
CA VAL A 303 8.58 5.95 4.27
C VAL A 303 9.71 5.69 3.27
N SER A 304 9.77 6.53 2.24
CA SER A 304 10.91 6.73 1.35
C SER A 304 11.41 8.13 1.59
N ILE A 305 12.54 8.25 2.29
CA ILE A 305 13.18 9.53 2.58
C ILE A 305 14.13 9.84 1.43
N VAL A 306 13.85 10.93 0.72
CA VAL A 306 14.70 11.48 -0.34
C VAL A 306 15.43 12.71 0.23
N PRO A 307 16.72 12.59 0.56
CA PRO A 307 17.53 13.73 0.98
C PRO A 307 17.50 14.85 -0.07
N THR A 308 17.61 16.12 0.36
CA THR A 308 17.48 17.28 -0.55
C THR A 308 18.50 17.34 -1.69
N ASP A 309 19.66 16.69 -1.56
CA ASP A 309 20.68 16.55 -2.62
C ASP A 309 20.35 15.46 -3.64
N GLU A 310 19.45 14.53 -3.30
CA GLU A 310 18.91 13.49 -4.19
C GLU A 310 17.52 13.89 -4.75
N LEU A 311 16.89 14.93 -4.21
CA LEU A 311 15.56 15.37 -4.59
C LEU A 311 15.59 16.21 -5.87
N THR A 312 14.95 15.70 -6.92
CA THR A 312 14.67 16.48 -8.13
C THR A 312 13.20 16.89 -8.14
N LEU A 313 12.94 18.19 -8.21
CA LEU A 313 11.58 18.74 -8.33
C LEU A 313 11.32 19.07 -9.81
N GLY A 314 10.39 18.34 -10.41
CA GLY A 314 9.86 18.65 -11.75
C GLY A 314 8.63 19.56 -11.69
N SER A 315 8.25 20.10 -12.85
CA SER A 315 6.96 20.76 -13.04
C SER A 315 5.95 19.79 -13.66
N PHE A 316 4.67 19.96 -13.30
CA PHE A 316 3.57 19.34 -14.00
C PHE A 316 2.71 20.43 -14.63
N ASP A 317 2.64 20.46 -15.94
CA ASP A 317 1.75 21.34 -16.68
C ASP A 317 0.39 20.65 -16.84
N ARG A 318 -0.67 21.29 -16.35
CA ARG A 318 -2.05 20.83 -16.60
C ARG A 318 -2.58 21.47 -17.86
N VAL A 319 -2.85 20.66 -18.87
CA VAL A 319 -3.63 21.10 -20.04
C VAL A 319 -5.10 21.09 -19.65
N VAL A 320 -5.70 22.27 -19.56
CA VAL A 320 -7.15 22.42 -19.35
C VAL A 320 -7.79 22.74 -20.70
N SER A 321 -8.40 21.73 -21.33
CA SER A 321 -8.94 21.83 -22.69
C SER A 321 -10.31 22.51 -22.79
N GLU A 322 -11.02 22.73 -21.68
CA GLU A 322 -12.31 23.42 -21.69
C GLU A 322 -12.46 24.31 -20.44
N ILE A 323 -12.21 25.61 -20.60
CA ILE A 323 -12.70 26.62 -19.64
C ILE A 323 -14.01 27.14 -20.23
N THR A 324 -15.14 26.56 -19.84
CA THR A 324 -16.44 27.15 -20.13
C THR A 324 -16.58 28.40 -19.26
N VAL A 325 -16.31 29.57 -19.83
CA VAL A 325 -16.64 30.84 -19.19
C VAL A 325 -18.16 30.96 -19.24
N MET A 326 -18.82 30.76 -18.11
CA MET A 326 -20.24 31.08 -17.98
C MET A 326 -20.38 32.61 -18.05
N GLY A 327 -20.92 33.10 -19.17
CA GLY A 327 -21.35 34.49 -19.34
C GLY A 327 -22.72 34.77 -18.73
#